data_AF-A0A840SWP1-F1
#
_entry.id   AF-A0A840SWP1-F1
#
_cell.length_a   1.000
_cell.length_b   1.000
_cell.length_c   1.000
_cell.angle_alpha   90.00
_cell.angle_beta   90.00
_cell.angle_gamma   90.00
#
_symmetry.space_group_name_H-M   'P 1'
#
loop_
_entity.id
_entity.type
_entity.pdbx_description
1 polymer ?
#
loop_
_entity_poly.entity_id
_entity_poly.type
_entity_poly.pdbx_seq_one_letter_code
_entity_poly.pdbx_strand_id
1 'polypeptide(L)'
;MSESWRNGDYDDVPYKGFRLRLLKVLQAVGLMPGVESLESRIKATELSYGWASIMRCSLTGLKPDGTFGASSAQVIAAMKRPEANVWLSNCIASHLGRLSRRARLVVLLSNDDNYMRVISKTMKGVFGQAYEEHPSLSPVVFRAGPRIFVHVGHPSPLNGTLGEFLDGDKLLGQGKKREMARLGVKGALGDLMGTI
;
A
#
# COMPACT_ATOMS: atom_id res chain seq x y z
N MET A 1 21.33 -5.20 12.59
CA MET A 1 20.56 -4.32 11.68
C MET A 1 21.57 -3.53 10.87
N SER A 2 21.52 -3.56 9.54
CA SER A 2 22.41 -2.72 8.73
C SER A 2 22.08 -1.25 8.97
N GLU A 3 23.08 -0.38 9.14
CA GLU A 3 22.93 1.07 9.29
C GLU A 3 22.56 1.77 7.96
N SER A 4 21.66 1.17 7.18
CA SER A 4 21.26 1.69 5.87
C SER A 4 20.59 3.06 5.95
N TRP A 5 20.14 3.48 7.14
CA TRP A 5 19.62 4.83 7.38
C TRP A 5 20.71 5.92 7.51
N ARG A 6 21.97 5.54 7.79
CA ARG A 6 23.12 6.47 7.86
C ARG A 6 23.91 6.51 6.56
N ASN A 7 24.22 5.34 6.00
CA ASN A 7 25.18 5.18 4.91
C ASN A 7 24.64 4.33 3.74
N GLY A 8 23.35 3.99 3.73
CA GLY A 8 22.76 3.17 2.68
C GLY A 8 22.32 4.02 1.50
N ASP A 9 22.59 3.54 0.29
CA ASP A 9 21.97 4.08 -0.92
C ASP A 9 20.44 3.89 -0.82
N TYR A 10 19.67 4.92 -1.17
CA TYR A 10 18.22 4.81 -1.29
C TYR A 10 17.84 3.61 -2.15
N ASP A 11 18.60 3.36 -3.21
CA ASP A 11 18.35 2.31 -4.19
C ASP A 11 18.42 0.89 -3.58
N ASP A 12 19.08 0.72 -2.43
CA ASP A 12 19.24 -0.57 -1.76
C ASP A 12 18.17 -0.88 -0.73
N VAL A 13 17.33 0.10 -0.35
CA VAL A 13 16.48 -0.02 0.85
C VAL A 13 15.06 -0.51 0.53
N PRO A 14 14.30 0.08 -0.41
CA PRO A 14 12.92 -0.31 -0.66
C PRO A 14 12.80 -1.79 -1.05
N TYR A 15 12.05 -2.53 -0.23
CA TYR A 15 11.65 -3.92 -0.45
C TYR A 15 12.80 -4.88 -0.78
N LYS A 16 14.02 -4.61 -0.27
CA LYS A 16 15.18 -5.49 -0.45
C LYS A 16 14.81 -6.95 -0.12
N GLY A 17 15.12 -7.87 -1.03
CA GLY A 17 14.79 -9.28 -0.92
C GLY A 17 13.37 -9.67 -1.39
N PHE A 18 12.45 -8.73 -1.61
CA PHE A 18 11.05 -9.01 -1.99
C PHE A 18 10.59 -8.29 -3.26
N ARG A 19 11.48 -7.60 -3.98
CA ARG A 19 11.18 -6.82 -5.20
C ARG A 19 10.49 -7.63 -6.28
N LEU A 20 10.90 -8.88 -6.50
CA LEU A 20 10.25 -9.76 -7.48
C LEU A 20 8.77 -10.04 -7.11
N ARG A 21 8.48 -10.26 -5.83
CA ARG A 21 7.11 -10.47 -5.35
C ARG A 21 6.27 -9.19 -5.49
N LEU A 22 6.88 -8.04 -5.21
CA LEU A 22 6.25 -6.73 -5.42
C LEU A 22 5.92 -6.48 -6.90
N LEU A 23 6.84 -6.80 -7.81
CA LEU A 23 6.61 -6.67 -9.24
C LEU A 23 5.40 -7.52 -9.69
N LYS A 24 5.33 -8.79 -9.24
CA LYS A 24 4.17 -9.66 -9.53
C LYS A 24 2.85 -9.07 -9.02
N VAL A 25 2.84 -8.49 -7.82
CA VAL A 25 1.65 -7.81 -7.26
C VAL A 25 1.23 -6.64 -8.13
N LEU A 26 2.18 -5.78 -8.55
CA LEU A 26 1.91 -4.61 -9.39
C LEU A 26 1.38 -5.04 -10.76
N GLN A 27 1.99 -6.06 -11.37
CA GLN A 27 1.56 -6.61 -12.65
C GLN A 27 0.18 -7.25 -12.60
N ALA A 28 -0.15 -7.94 -11.50
CA ALA A 28 -1.48 -8.54 -11.29
C ALA A 28 -2.63 -7.50 -11.30
N VAL A 29 -2.33 -6.23 -11.01
CA VAL A 29 -3.31 -5.13 -11.07
C VAL A 29 -3.12 -4.22 -12.29
N GLY A 30 -2.28 -4.63 -13.25
CA GLY A 30 -2.08 -3.91 -14.52
C GLY A 30 -1.03 -2.80 -14.48
N LEU A 31 -0.21 -2.70 -13.42
CA LEU A 31 0.92 -1.78 -13.37
C LEU A 31 2.19 -2.45 -13.90
N MET A 32 3.04 -1.66 -14.55
CA MET A 32 4.36 -2.11 -15.06
C MET A 32 4.29 -3.36 -15.96
N PRO A 33 3.38 -3.40 -16.97
CA PRO A 33 3.35 -4.51 -17.92
C PRO A 33 4.68 -4.60 -18.68
N GLY A 34 5.19 -5.81 -18.87
CA GLY A 34 6.45 -6.06 -19.59
C GLY A 34 7.73 -5.63 -18.86
N VAL A 35 7.64 -5.11 -17.63
CA VAL A 35 8.82 -4.84 -16.81
C VAL A 35 9.31 -6.14 -16.19
N GLU A 36 10.59 -6.46 -16.37
CA GLU A 36 11.20 -7.68 -15.80
C GLU A 36 11.76 -7.46 -14.39
N SER A 37 12.10 -6.22 -14.04
CA SER A 37 12.74 -5.88 -12.77
C SER A 37 12.40 -4.47 -12.28
N LEU A 38 12.35 -4.30 -10.96
CA LEU A 38 12.13 -3.00 -10.30
C LEU A 38 13.43 -2.19 -10.13
N GLU A 39 14.61 -2.72 -10.46
CA GLU A 39 15.87 -2.03 -10.22
C GLU A 39 15.95 -0.66 -10.91
N SER A 40 15.41 -0.53 -12.13
CA SER A 40 15.35 0.76 -12.83
C SER A 40 14.24 1.68 -12.33
N ARG A 41 13.30 1.17 -11.53
CA ARG A 41 12.15 1.90 -10.97
C ARG A 41 12.34 2.29 -9.51
N ILE A 42 13.32 1.71 -8.82
CA ILE A 42 13.75 2.10 -7.48
C ILE A 42 15.07 2.83 -7.64
N LYS A 43 14.97 4.07 -8.13
CA LYS A 43 16.10 4.98 -8.34
C LYS A 43 15.75 6.35 -7.79
N ALA A 44 16.71 7.04 -7.20
CA ALA A 44 16.53 8.44 -6.78
C ALA A 44 16.14 9.37 -7.95
N THR A 45 16.53 9.01 -9.18
CA THR A 45 16.23 9.75 -10.42
C THR A 45 14.91 9.34 -11.08
N GLU A 46 14.20 8.32 -10.58
CA GLU A 46 12.91 7.91 -11.15
C GLU A 46 11.83 8.95 -10.81
N LEU A 47 11.11 9.41 -11.84
CA LEU A 47 10.13 10.51 -11.71
C LEU A 47 8.68 10.02 -11.79
N SER A 48 8.47 8.78 -12.24
CA SER A 48 7.14 8.20 -12.48
C SER A 48 6.67 7.36 -11.29
N TYR A 49 7.61 6.76 -10.56
CA TYR A 49 7.33 5.88 -9.43
C TYR A 49 8.09 6.35 -8.18
N GLY A 50 7.39 6.39 -7.05
CA GLY A 50 7.98 6.69 -5.75
C GLY A 50 7.67 5.58 -4.75
N TRP A 51 8.62 5.32 -3.85
CA TRP A 51 8.51 4.24 -2.86
C TRP A 51 8.61 4.80 -1.46
N ALA A 52 7.66 4.42 -0.61
CA ALA A 52 7.54 4.93 0.73
C ALA A 52 6.76 3.95 1.63
N SER A 53 7.04 4.02 2.93
CA SER A 53 6.16 3.47 3.94
C SER A 53 5.12 4.51 4.35
N ILE A 54 3.89 4.07 4.59
CA ILE A 54 2.80 4.93 5.10
C ILE A 54 3.10 5.45 6.50
N MET A 55 3.87 4.69 7.28
CA MET A 55 4.42 5.08 8.57
C MET A 55 5.95 5.11 8.47
N ARG A 56 6.57 6.26 8.75
CA ARG A 56 8.02 6.44 8.57
C ARG A 56 8.87 5.83 9.69
N CYS A 57 8.27 5.62 10.86
CA CYS A 57 8.92 4.94 11.97
C CYS A 57 8.72 3.43 11.85
N SER A 58 9.72 2.65 12.26
CA SER A 58 9.55 1.21 12.44
C SER A 58 8.55 0.95 13.56
N LEU A 59 7.59 0.05 13.32
CA LEU A 59 6.58 -0.34 14.30
C LEU A 59 6.67 -1.84 14.54
N THR A 60 6.72 -2.22 15.82
CA THR A 60 6.58 -3.60 16.28
C THR A 60 5.37 -3.71 17.18
N GLY A 61 4.70 -4.86 17.17
CA GLY A 61 3.62 -5.19 18.10
C GLY A 61 3.99 -6.30 19.05
N LEU A 62 3.34 -6.33 20.21
CA LEU A 62 3.50 -7.37 21.21
C LEU A 62 2.89 -8.68 20.70
N LYS A 63 3.60 -9.79 20.87
CA LYS A 63 3.14 -11.14 20.61
C LYS A 63 2.54 -11.76 21.88
N PRO A 64 1.79 -12.88 21.77
CA PRO A 64 1.24 -13.58 22.94
C PRO A 64 2.28 -14.02 23.96
N ASP A 65 3.52 -14.31 23.52
CA ASP A 65 4.64 -14.73 24.36
C ASP A 65 5.34 -13.55 25.08
N GLY A 66 4.82 -12.33 24.95
CA GLY A 66 5.41 -11.13 25.55
C GLY A 66 6.58 -10.52 24.76
N THR A 67 7.01 -11.14 23.66
CA THR A 67 8.06 -10.58 22.78
C THR A 67 7.48 -9.61 21.74
N PHE A 68 8.33 -8.80 21.10
CA PHE A 68 7.91 -7.91 20.03
C PHE A 68 8.15 -8.54 18.65
N GLY A 69 7.24 -8.26 17.69
CA GLY A 69 7.31 -8.74 16.32
C GLY A 69 6.82 -7.72 15.30
N ALA A 70 7.23 -7.89 14.04
CA ALA A 70 6.92 -6.99 12.93
C ALA A 70 6.07 -7.64 11.83
N SER A 71 5.42 -8.78 12.09
CA SER A 71 4.47 -9.35 11.12
C SER A 71 3.19 -8.52 11.06
N SER A 72 2.43 -8.65 9.97
CA SER A 72 1.19 -7.90 9.76
C SER A 72 0.24 -7.99 10.95
N ALA A 73 0.04 -9.17 11.54
CA ALA A 73 -0.85 -9.35 12.69
C ALA A 73 -0.42 -8.48 13.88
N GLN A 74 0.87 -8.45 14.20
CA GLN A 74 1.41 -7.64 15.31
C GLN A 74 1.36 -6.15 14.99
N VAL A 75 1.79 -5.75 13.79
CA VAL A 75 1.86 -4.33 13.38
C VAL A 75 0.46 -3.74 13.27
N ILE A 76 -0.52 -4.45 12.70
CA ILE A 76 -1.91 -4.00 12.62
C ILE A 76 -2.52 -3.82 14.02
N ALA A 77 -2.24 -4.74 14.94
CA ALA A 77 -2.68 -4.59 16.33
C ALA A 77 -2.04 -3.36 17.00
N ALA A 78 -0.74 -3.13 16.78
CA ALA A 78 -0.04 -1.96 17.28
C ALA A 78 -0.60 -0.66 16.69
N MET A 79 -0.91 -0.60 15.40
CA MET A 79 -1.50 0.57 14.72
C MET A 79 -2.88 0.97 15.27
N LYS A 80 -3.60 0.03 15.89
CA LYS A 80 -4.90 0.29 16.53
C LYS A 80 -4.77 0.98 17.89
N ARG A 81 -3.58 1.01 18.50
CA ARG A 81 -3.34 1.70 19.77
C ARG A 81 -3.48 3.22 19.58
N PRO A 82 -4.04 3.96 20.55
CA PRO A 82 -4.27 5.39 20.41
C PRO A 82 -3.02 6.18 20.00
N GLU A 83 -1.87 5.91 20.63
CA GLU A 83 -0.63 6.65 20.35
C GLU A 83 -0.11 6.39 18.93
N ALA A 84 -0.12 5.11 18.52
CA ALA A 84 0.30 4.72 17.18
C ALA A 84 -0.63 5.27 16.09
N ASN A 85 -1.93 5.40 16.38
CA ASN A 85 -2.88 6.00 15.45
C ASN A 85 -2.61 7.50 15.25
N VAL A 86 -2.19 8.23 16.30
CA VAL A 86 -1.73 9.63 16.15
C VAL A 86 -0.50 9.69 15.24
N TRP A 87 0.48 8.81 15.44
CA TRP A 87 1.68 8.78 14.58
C TRP A 87 1.35 8.45 13.12
N LEU A 88 0.44 7.50 12.89
CA LEU A 88 -0.06 7.16 11.57
C LEU A 88 -0.75 8.37 10.92
N SER A 89 -1.62 9.04 11.65
CA SER A 89 -2.35 10.23 11.17
C SER A 89 -1.38 11.34 10.79
N ASN A 90 -0.37 11.61 11.62
CA ASN A 90 0.66 12.59 11.35
C ASN A 90 1.50 12.24 10.11
N CYS A 91 1.87 10.96 9.94
CA CYS A 91 2.58 10.50 8.75
C CYS A 91 1.74 10.66 7.48
N ILE A 92 0.46 10.26 7.52
CA ILE A 92 -0.47 10.39 6.39
C ILE A 92 -0.64 11.88 6.02
N ALA A 93 -0.91 12.75 7.01
CA ALA A 93 -1.09 14.18 6.77
C ALA A 93 0.19 14.82 6.17
N SER A 94 1.35 14.49 6.74
CA SER A 94 2.63 15.11 6.36
C SER A 94 3.17 14.60 5.02
N HIS A 95 2.90 13.34 4.66
CA HIS A 95 3.52 12.73 3.49
C HIS A 95 2.53 12.43 2.36
N LEU A 96 1.34 11.92 2.66
CA LEU A 96 0.32 11.66 1.64
C LEU A 96 -0.48 12.92 1.31
N GLY A 97 -0.81 13.73 2.33
CA GLY A 97 -1.49 15.01 2.14
C GLY A 97 -0.69 16.02 1.31
N ARG A 98 0.64 15.91 1.34
CA ARG A 98 1.58 16.81 0.64
C ARG A 98 2.20 16.21 -0.63
N LEU A 99 1.68 15.09 -1.14
CA LEU A 99 2.15 14.56 -2.41
C LEU A 99 1.99 15.61 -3.53
N SER A 100 2.86 15.53 -4.54
CA SER A 100 2.74 16.36 -5.74
C SER A 100 1.40 16.12 -6.44
N ARG A 101 0.85 17.13 -7.12
CA ARG A 101 -0.36 16.99 -7.95
C ARG A 101 -0.15 16.03 -9.14
N ARG A 102 1.11 15.75 -9.51
CA ARG A 102 1.44 14.75 -10.55
C ARG A 102 1.17 13.31 -10.08
N ALA A 103 1.18 13.06 -8.76
CA ALA A 103 0.87 11.74 -8.22
C ALA A 103 -0.65 11.52 -8.27
N ARG A 104 -1.10 10.70 -9.23
CA ARG A 104 -2.53 10.38 -9.47
C ARG A 104 -2.99 9.11 -8.75
N LEU A 105 -2.08 8.16 -8.56
CA LEU A 105 -2.34 6.85 -7.97
C LEU A 105 -1.42 6.61 -6.78
N VAL A 106 -1.98 6.08 -5.68
CA VAL A 106 -1.22 5.58 -4.53
C VAL A 106 -1.58 4.11 -4.31
N VAL A 107 -0.57 3.25 -4.35
CA VAL A 107 -0.72 1.81 -4.09
C VAL A 107 -0.36 1.50 -2.64
N LEU A 108 -1.31 0.95 -1.89
CA LEU A 108 -1.18 0.56 -0.50
C LEU A 108 -0.91 -0.95 -0.43
N LEU A 109 0.27 -1.33 0.07
CA LEU A 109 0.71 -2.72 0.10
C LEU A 109 0.13 -3.50 1.29
N SER A 110 -1.17 -3.72 1.30
CA SER A 110 -1.87 -4.73 2.08
C SER A 110 -3.37 -4.58 1.80
N ASN A 111 -4.05 -5.70 1.54
CA ASN A 111 -5.50 -5.79 1.35
C ASN A 111 -6.16 -6.66 2.45
N ASP A 112 -5.47 -6.82 3.57
CA ASP A 112 -6.03 -7.40 4.79
C ASP A 112 -7.17 -6.51 5.31
N ASP A 113 -8.27 -7.13 5.75
CA ASP A 113 -9.48 -6.39 6.12
C ASP A 113 -9.29 -5.52 7.37
N ASN A 114 -8.46 -5.95 8.32
CA ASN A 114 -8.15 -5.14 9.49
C ASN A 114 -7.26 -3.95 9.11
N TYR A 115 -6.26 -4.18 8.24
CA TYR A 115 -5.41 -3.11 7.74
C TYR A 115 -6.23 -2.06 6.97
N MET A 116 -7.05 -2.50 6.00
CA MET A 116 -7.90 -1.61 5.20
C MET A 116 -8.84 -0.80 6.09
N ARG A 117 -9.41 -1.40 7.14
CA ARG A 117 -10.27 -0.69 8.10
C ARG A 117 -9.51 0.39 8.87
N VAL A 118 -8.29 0.10 9.34
CA VAL A 118 -7.44 1.08 10.05
C VAL A 118 -7.05 2.23 9.12
N ILE A 119 -6.60 1.92 7.90
CA ILE A 119 -6.23 2.94 6.92
C ILE A 119 -7.45 3.78 6.52
N SER A 120 -8.57 3.17 6.16
CA SER A 120 -9.79 3.89 5.78
C SER A 120 -10.26 4.83 6.88
N LYS A 121 -10.31 4.36 8.14
CA LYS A 121 -10.66 5.22 9.29
C LYS A 121 -9.69 6.41 9.43
N THR A 122 -8.39 6.16 9.30
CA THR A 122 -7.38 7.21 9.48
C THR A 122 -7.38 8.21 8.32
N MET A 123 -7.51 7.72 7.09
CA MET A 123 -7.63 8.55 5.88
C MET A 123 -8.89 9.42 5.94
N LYS A 124 -10.03 8.88 6.38
CA LYS A 124 -11.26 9.66 6.64
C LYS A 124 -11.00 10.79 7.64
N GLY A 125 -10.32 10.51 8.74
CA GLY A 125 -9.98 11.52 9.75
C GLY A 125 -9.04 12.61 9.22
N VAL A 126 -8.03 12.25 8.43
CA VAL A 126 -7.02 13.19 7.92
C VAL A 126 -7.53 14.03 6.75
N PHE A 127 -8.25 13.41 5.80
CA PHE A 127 -8.68 14.09 4.58
C PHE A 127 -10.10 14.67 4.67
N GLY A 128 -10.89 14.28 5.67
CA GLY A 128 -12.23 14.83 5.90
C GLY A 128 -13.09 14.75 4.65
N GLN A 129 -13.63 15.89 4.22
CA GLN A 129 -14.48 16.01 3.02
C GLN A 129 -13.76 15.66 1.71
N ALA A 130 -12.43 15.65 1.69
CA ALA A 130 -11.68 15.23 0.52
C ALA A 130 -11.57 13.70 0.39
N TYR A 131 -11.95 12.92 1.43
CA TYR A 131 -12.03 11.47 1.37
C TYR A 131 -13.38 11.04 0.80
N GLU A 132 -13.38 10.13 -0.17
CA GLU A 132 -14.58 9.62 -0.82
C GLU A 132 -14.47 8.09 -0.99
N GLU A 133 -15.51 7.38 -0.55
CA GLU A 133 -15.65 5.94 -0.75
C GLU A 133 -16.15 5.66 -2.17
N HIS A 134 -15.50 4.73 -2.87
CA HIS A 134 -16.05 4.22 -4.11
C HIS A 134 -17.26 3.30 -3.81
N PRO A 135 -18.42 3.49 -4.46
CA PRO A 135 -19.67 2.80 -4.10
C PRO A 135 -19.59 1.28 -4.21
N SER A 136 -18.84 0.75 -5.18
CA SER A 136 -18.73 -0.69 -5.45
C SER A 136 -17.35 -1.30 -5.21
N LEU A 137 -16.33 -0.47 -4.93
CA LEU A 137 -14.94 -0.92 -4.83
C LEU A 137 -14.33 -0.64 -3.45
N SER A 138 -15.02 0.10 -2.58
CA SER A 138 -14.57 0.27 -1.19
C SER A 138 -14.60 -1.06 -0.43
N PRO A 139 -13.67 -1.29 0.51
CA PRO A 139 -12.57 -0.40 0.90
C PRO A 139 -11.30 -0.57 0.05
N VAL A 140 -11.31 -1.41 -0.98
CA VAL A 140 -10.12 -1.70 -1.80
C VAL A 140 -9.66 -0.48 -2.59
N VAL A 141 -10.62 0.28 -3.13
CA VAL A 141 -10.39 1.51 -3.88
C VAL A 141 -11.17 2.65 -3.23
N PHE A 142 -10.50 3.77 -3.03
CA PHE A 142 -11.12 5.00 -2.54
C PHE A 142 -10.36 6.21 -3.07
N ARG A 143 -10.95 7.40 -2.92
CA ARG A 143 -10.34 8.66 -3.33
C ARG A 143 -10.02 9.51 -2.11
N ALA A 144 -8.88 10.21 -2.16
CA ALA A 144 -8.56 11.26 -1.20
C ALA A 144 -7.92 12.46 -1.90
N GLY A 145 -8.66 13.56 -1.98
CA GLY A 145 -8.29 14.73 -2.78
C GLY A 145 -8.30 14.40 -4.29
N PRO A 146 -7.24 14.74 -5.04
CA PRO A 146 -7.17 14.46 -6.49
C PRO A 146 -6.66 13.04 -6.82
N ARG A 147 -6.55 12.14 -5.84
CA ARG A 147 -5.82 10.88 -5.96
C ARG A 147 -6.70 9.68 -5.71
N ILE A 148 -6.47 8.63 -6.48
CA ILE A 148 -7.04 7.31 -6.25
C ILE A 148 -6.05 6.49 -5.44
N PHE A 149 -6.56 5.81 -4.42
CA PHE A 149 -5.83 4.89 -3.56
C PHE A 149 -6.33 3.48 -3.82
N VAL A 150 -5.39 2.54 -3.92
CA VAL A 150 -5.69 1.13 -4.20
C VAL A 150 -4.93 0.23 -3.24
N HIS A 151 -5.65 -0.63 -2.54
CA HIS A 151 -5.08 -1.70 -1.72
C HIS A 151 -4.74 -2.94 -2.57
N VAL A 152 -3.55 -3.50 -2.38
CA VAL A 152 -3.08 -4.73 -3.07
C VAL A 152 -2.50 -5.72 -2.07
N GLY A 153 -2.29 -6.97 -2.50
CA GLY A 153 -1.65 -7.99 -1.66
C GLY A 153 -0.25 -7.56 -1.20
N HIS A 154 0.09 -7.73 0.08
CA HIS A 154 1.42 -7.39 0.59
C HIS A 154 2.48 -8.37 0.02
N PRO A 155 3.62 -7.91 -0.51
CA PRO A 155 4.61 -8.77 -1.16
C PRO A 155 5.47 -9.61 -0.19
N SER A 156 5.16 -9.63 1.10
CA SER A 156 5.99 -10.28 2.12
C SER A 156 5.99 -11.79 1.90
N PRO A 157 7.10 -12.51 2.12
CA PRO A 157 7.12 -13.96 2.10
C PRO A 157 6.21 -14.56 3.18
N LEU A 158 5.95 -13.82 4.27
CA LEU A 158 5.06 -14.22 5.35
C LEU A 158 3.57 -13.97 5.03
N ASN A 159 3.25 -13.42 3.86
CA ASN A 159 1.87 -13.27 3.42
C ASN A 159 1.35 -14.61 2.87
N GLY A 160 0.65 -15.37 3.72
CA GLY A 160 0.05 -16.66 3.36
C GLY A 160 -1.05 -16.58 2.29
N THR A 161 -1.62 -15.39 2.03
CA THR A 161 -2.71 -15.23 1.05
C THR A 161 -2.25 -14.61 -0.27
N LEU A 162 -0.94 -14.42 -0.48
CA LEU A 162 -0.45 -13.79 -1.71
C LEU A 162 -0.75 -14.62 -2.96
N GLY A 163 -0.64 -15.95 -2.89
CA GLY A 163 -0.98 -16.83 -4.02
C GLY A 163 -2.44 -16.68 -4.44
N GLU A 164 -3.36 -16.63 -3.46
CA GLU A 164 -4.78 -16.39 -3.72
C GLU A 164 -5.04 -15.00 -4.32
N PHE A 165 -4.28 -13.98 -3.91
CA PHE A 165 -4.37 -12.66 -4.56
C PHE A 165 -3.91 -12.72 -6.02
N LEU A 166 -2.82 -13.42 -6.33
CA LEU A 166 -2.25 -13.48 -7.67
C LEU A 166 -3.08 -14.35 -8.62
N ASP A 167 -3.51 -15.52 -8.17
CA ASP A 167 -4.03 -16.58 -9.03
C ASP A 167 -5.43 -17.05 -8.63
N GLY A 168 -5.97 -16.56 -7.50
CA GLY A 168 -7.29 -16.95 -7.00
C GLY A 168 -8.46 -16.44 -7.84
N ASP A 169 -9.63 -17.00 -7.53
CA ASP A 169 -10.90 -16.74 -8.21
C ASP A 169 -11.25 -15.24 -8.21
N LYS A 170 -11.62 -14.73 -9.38
CA LYS A 170 -11.92 -13.31 -9.63
C LYS A 170 -13.18 -12.81 -8.92
N LEU A 171 -14.04 -13.70 -8.44
CA LEU A 171 -15.32 -13.38 -7.81
C LEU A 171 -15.30 -13.57 -6.29
N LEU A 172 -14.26 -14.22 -5.75
CA LEU A 172 -14.16 -14.58 -4.33
C LEU A 172 -12.86 -14.09 -3.67
N GLY A 173 -12.90 -13.93 -2.34
CA GLY A 173 -11.72 -13.74 -1.50
C GLY A 173 -10.71 -12.71 -2.01
N GLN A 174 -9.44 -13.13 -2.07
CA GLN A 174 -8.32 -12.27 -2.48
C GLN A 174 -8.31 -11.97 -3.99
N GLY A 175 -8.73 -12.92 -4.83
CA GLY A 175 -8.81 -12.72 -6.28
C GLY A 175 -9.84 -11.66 -6.66
N LYS A 176 -10.99 -11.59 -5.95
CA LYS A 176 -11.94 -10.49 -6.07
C LYS A 176 -11.31 -9.14 -5.73
N LYS A 177 -10.54 -9.06 -4.65
CA LYS A 177 -9.83 -7.83 -4.27
C LYS A 177 -8.78 -7.43 -5.32
N ARG A 178 -8.10 -8.39 -5.97
CA ARG A 178 -7.21 -8.12 -7.12
C ARG A 178 -7.98 -7.46 -8.26
N GLU A 179 -9.14 -7.98 -8.64
CA GLU A 179 -9.93 -7.39 -9.72
C GLU A 179 -10.46 -5.99 -9.37
N MET A 180 -10.90 -5.77 -8.14
CA MET A 180 -11.28 -4.43 -7.66
C MET A 180 -10.10 -3.45 -7.75
N ALA A 181 -8.92 -3.88 -7.30
CA ALA A 181 -7.70 -3.09 -7.37
C ALA A 181 -7.32 -2.76 -8.82
N ARG A 182 -7.41 -3.74 -9.73
CA ARG A 182 -7.15 -3.57 -11.17
C ARG A 182 -8.08 -2.53 -11.81
N LEU A 183 -9.37 -2.50 -11.42
CA LEU A 183 -10.30 -1.47 -11.88
C LEU A 183 -9.90 -0.08 -11.38
N GLY A 184 -9.53 0.05 -10.09
CA GLY A 184 -9.04 1.31 -9.53
C GLY A 184 -7.77 1.82 -10.22
N VAL A 185 -6.83 0.93 -10.53
CA VAL A 185 -5.62 1.26 -11.30
C VAL A 185 -5.99 1.79 -12.69
N LYS A 186 -6.83 1.07 -13.44
CA LYS A 186 -7.27 1.53 -14.77
C LYS A 186 -7.94 2.91 -14.72
N GLY A 187 -8.78 3.15 -13.72
CA GLY A 187 -9.39 4.47 -13.51
C GLY A 187 -8.37 5.58 -13.27
N ALA A 188 -7.39 5.31 -12.41
CA ALA A 188 -6.34 6.27 -12.10
C ALA A 188 -5.44 6.60 -13.30
N LEU A 189 -5.22 5.64 -14.19
CA LEU A 189 -4.45 5.84 -15.42
C LEU A 189 -5.27 6.50 -16.54
N GLY A 190 -6.60 6.48 -16.46
CA GLY A 190 -7.50 7.02 -17.48
C GLY A 190 -7.89 6.00 -18.56
N ASP A 191 -7.68 4.71 -18.29
CA ASP A 191 -7.96 3.60 -19.22
C ASP A 191 -9.41 3.09 -19.10
N LEU A 192 -10.24 3.75 -18.30
CA LEU A 192 -11.68 3.52 -18.19
C LEU A 192 -12.43 4.79 -18.56
N MET A 193 -13.40 4.67 -19.48
CA MET A 193 -14.33 5.77 -19.76
C MET A 193 -15.42 5.80 -18.68
N GLY A 194 -15.51 6.91 -17.95
CA GLY A 194 -16.46 7.12 -16.85
C GLY A 194 -15.78 7.59 -15.56
N THR A 195 -16.57 8.07 -14.60
CA THR A 195 -16.07 8.53 -13.29
C THR A 195 -15.69 7.32 -12.42
N ILE A 196 -14.43 7.30 -11.95
CA ILE A 196 -13.94 6.50 -10.81
C ILE A 196 -13.59 7.46 -9.68
#